data_AF-A0A8C5HQI3-F1
#
_entry.id   AF-A0A8C5HQI3-F1
#
_cell.length_a   1.000
_cell.length_b   1.000
_cell.length_c   1.000
_cell.angle_alpha   90.00
_cell.angle_beta   90.00
_cell.angle_gamma   90.00
#
_symmetry.space_group_name_H-M   'P 1'
#
loop_
_entity.id
_entity.type
_entity.pdbx_description
1 polymer ?
#
loop_
_entity_poly.entity_id
_entity_poly.type
_entity_poly.pdbx_seq_one_letter_code
_entity_poly.pdbx_strand_id
1 'polypeptide(L)'
;MLAYITVLNINILPMGTALVLFKINRLAVSVSISGAHCDLKYPQVTYKTPVPTGDVYFAETFDDGSLNRWQISKTVKEDIDDDIAKYDGRWNVEQLKENKVPGDLGLVLKSRAKHHAIAALLDRPFVFQDEPLIVQYEVNFQDGIDCGGAYVKLLSAVEDLDLEQFHDRTQYSIMFGPDKCGEDYKLHFIFCHKNPLNKDVEEKHAKRADVDLKKFYTDRKTHLYTLVLNPDNSYELLIDQSTVSRGSLLQDVVPPVNPPREIDDPHDSKPEDWDEKAKVPDPEAVKPDDWDEEAPAKIEDPTALKPEGWLDDEAEFISDPTAEKPLDWDEEMDGEWEAPQIPNPACATAPGCGEWKRPMINNPQYKGKWKAPLVDNPNYQGVWKPRKIQNPDFFEDLQPFRMTPFSALGLELWSMTSDIYFDNFLITSHREVADRWASDSWGLKKLVASANEPGIVAQLMIAAEERPWLWVIYVLTVGLPVGLVVLFCWPKKTEEEYKYKKVEVPQDDEEEEEEEEEEEEDTADKEEDKEEAAADPAGGK
;
A
#
# COMPACT_ATOMS: atom_id res chain seq x y z
N MET A 1 17.45 -54.59 9.18
CA MET A 1 16.89 -54.69 7.82
C MET A 1 17.45 -53.50 7.05
N LEU A 2 18.13 -53.69 5.91
CA LEU A 2 18.92 -52.62 5.30
C LEU A 2 18.06 -51.71 4.42
N ALA A 3 18.32 -50.39 4.50
CA ALA A 3 17.89 -49.44 3.48
C ALA A 3 18.90 -49.46 2.31
N TYR A 4 18.39 -49.45 1.08
CA TYR A 4 19.23 -49.28 -0.11
C TYR A 4 19.47 -47.78 -0.36
N ILE A 5 20.74 -47.40 -0.52
CA ILE A 5 21.15 -46.09 -1.02
C ILE A 5 21.65 -46.26 -2.45
N THR A 6 21.00 -45.60 -3.40
CA THR A 6 21.38 -45.65 -4.82
C THR A 6 22.52 -44.67 -5.09
N VAL A 7 23.65 -45.17 -5.61
CA VAL A 7 24.83 -44.35 -5.92
C VAL A 7 24.67 -43.66 -7.28
N LEU A 8 24.97 -42.37 -7.32
CA LEU A 8 25.08 -41.58 -8.56
C LEU A 8 26.54 -41.11 -8.69
N ASN A 9 27.25 -41.62 -9.69
CA ASN A 9 28.67 -41.32 -9.92
C ASN A 9 28.85 -39.91 -10.49
N ILE A 10 29.76 -39.13 -9.90
CA ILE A 10 30.32 -37.92 -10.49
C ILE A 10 31.83 -38.10 -10.56
N ASN A 11 32.39 -38.10 -11.78
CA ASN A 11 33.84 -38.25 -11.99
C ASN A 11 34.55 -36.94 -11.65
N ILE A 12 35.51 -37.01 -10.72
CA ILE A 12 36.42 -35.90 -10.40
C ILE A 12 37.74 -36.14 -11.15
N LEU A 13 38.09 -35.23 -12.07
CA LEU A 13 39.39 -35.21 -12.75
C LEU A 13 40.37 -34.31 -11.98
N PRO A 14 41.57 -34.80 -11.59
CA PRO A 14 42.56 -33.99 -10.89
C PRO A 14 43.37 -33.13 -11.87
N MET A 15 43.39 -31.80 -11.65
CA MET A 15 44.43 -30.95 -12.26
C MET A 15 45.70 -30.98 -11.41
N GLY A 16 46.85 -31.03 -12.08
CA GLY A 16 48.16 -31.24 -11.45
C GLY A 16 48.78 -29.97 -10.86
N THR A 17 49.70 -30.19 -9.91
CA THR A 17 50.54 -29.15 -9.29
C THR A 17 51.53 -28.52 -10.27
N ALA A 18 51.74 -27.20 -10.19
CA ALA A 18 52.85 -26.50 -10.82
C ALA A 18 53.56 -25.59 -9.80
N LEU A 19 54.88 -25.70 -9.70
CA LEU A 19 55.69 -24.80 -8.86
C LEU A 19 55.81 -23.41 -9.50
N VAL A 20 55.76 -22.36 -8.70
CA VAL A 20 56.18 -21.01 -9.10
C VAL A 20 57.54 -20.70 -8.51
N LEU A 21 58.58 -20.74 -9.34
CA LEU A 21 59.90 -20.21 -9.01
C LEU A 21 60.03 -18.79 -9.59
N PHE A 22 60.00 -17.78 -8.73
CA PHE A 22 60.27 -16.40 -9.15
C PHE A 22 61.74 -16.24 -9.55
N LYS A 23 61.97 -15.77 -10.78
CA LYS A 23 63.26 -15.17 -11.16
C LYS A 23 62.99 -13.97 -12.05
N ILE A 24 63.28 -12.78 -11.52
CA ILE A 24 62.96 -11.50 -12.15
C ILE A 24 63.84 -11.31 -13.39
N ASN A 25 63.21 -11.13 -14.56
CA ASN A 25 63.78 -10.29 -15.61
C ASN A 25 62.69 -9.74 -16.54
N ARG A 26 62.96 -8.57 -17.12
CA ARG A 26 61.97 -7.78 -17.88
C ARG A 26 61.56 -8.44 -19.19
N LEU A 27 60.26 -8.66 -19.39
CA LEU A 27 59.61 -8.50 -20.69
C LEU A 27 58.11 -8.24 -20.50
N ALA A 28 57.53 -7.31 -21.26
CA ALA A 28 56.10 -7.04 -21.20
C ALA A 28 55.32 -8.03 -22.08
N VAL A 29 54.24 -8.61 -21.54
CA VAL A 29 53.31 -9.47 -22.29
C VAL A 29 51.88 -9.00 -21.99
N SER A 30 51.18 -8.53 -23.01
CA SER A 30 49.77 -8.18 -22.93
C SER A 30 48.90 -9.45 -22.98
N VAL A 31 48.32 -9.83 -21.84
CA VAL A 31 47.34 -10.92 -21.78
C VAL A 31 45.96 -10.34 -22.06
N SER A 32 45.42 -10.62 -23.24
CA SER A 32 44.02 -10.30 -23.56
C SER A 32 43.09 -11.29 -22.87
N ILE A 33 42.35 -10.84 -21.86
CA ILE A 33 41.38 -11.67 -21.15
C ILE A 33 40.07 -11.68 -21.97
N SER A 34 39.86 -12.74 -22.74
CA SER A 34 38.58 -13.03 -23.36
C SER A 34 37.55 -13.37 -22.28
N GLY A 35 36.70 -12.41 -21.92
CA GLY A 35 35.67 -12.56 -20.90
C GLY A 35 34.59 -13.56 -21.31
N ALA A 36 34.83 -14.85 -21.02
CA ALA A 36 33.83 -15.90 -21.17
C ALA A 36 32.68 -15.65 -20.20
N HIS A 37 31.60 -15.04 -20.70
CA HIS A 37 30.38 -14.84 -19.94
C HIS A 37 29.79 -16.22 -19.62
N CYS A 38 29.81 -16.59 -18.35
CA CYS A 38 29.24 -17.83 -17.89
C CYS A 38 27.74 -17.62 -17.68
N ASP A 39 26.97 -17.67 -18.78
CA ASP A 39 25.51 -17.60 -18.74
C ASP A 39 24.97 -18.72 -17.84
N LEU A 40 24.59 -18.38 -16.60
CA LEU A 40 23.74 -19.22 -15.78
C LEU A 40 22.38 -19.30 -16.47
N LYS A 41 22.22 -20.32 -17.32
CA LYS A 41 20.92 -20.71 -17.86
C LYS A 41 20.08 -21.31 -16.74
N TYR A 42 19.44 -20.44 -15.97
CA TYR A 42 18.27 -20.77 -15.17
C TYR A 42 17.30 -21.59 -16.04
N PRO A 43 16.69 -22.65 -15.50
CA PRO A 43 15.76 -23.46 -16.28
C PRO A 43 14.59 -22.56 -16.72
N GLN A 44 14.53 -22.30 -18.02
CA GLN A 44 13.44 -21.52 -18.62
C GLN A 44 12.14 -22.33 -18.46
N VAL A 45 11.36 -22.00 -17.43
CA VAL A 45 10.08 -22.64 -17.15
C VAL A 45 9.18 -22.41 -18.36
N THR A 46 9.00 -23.47 -19.14
CA THR A 46 8.24 -23.40 -20.39
C THR A 46 6.77 -23.42 -20.03
N TYR A 47 6.14 -22.25 -20.08
CA TYR A 47 4.71 -22.09 -19.90
C TYR A 47 3.92 -22.96 -20.89
N LYS A 48 2.73 -23.35 -20.45
CA LYS A 48 1.73 -24.06 -21.24
C LYS A 48 0.38 -23.52 -20.81
N THR A 49 -0.45 -23.16 -21.78
CA THR A 49 -1.87 -22.85 -21.55
C THR A 49 -2.50 -23.86 -20.60
N PRO A 50 -3.02 -23.43 -19.44
CA PRO A 50 -3.72 -24.33 -18.53
C PRO A 50 -4.98 -24.87 -19.21
N VAL A 51 -5.33 -26.12 -18.93
CA VAL A 51 -6.50 -26.78 -19.53
C VAL A 51 -7.51 -27.10 -18.42
N PRO A 52 -8.76 -26.62 -18.50
CA PRO A 52 -9.73 -26.80 -17.43
C PRO A 52 -10.04 -28.29 -17.23
N THR A 53 -9.74 -28.80 -16.04
CA THR A 53 -9.91 -30.22 -15.70
C THR A 53 -11.24 -30.44 -14.99
N GLY A 54 -12.34 -30.39 -15.74
CA GLY A 54 -13.69 -30.66 -15.23
C GLY A 54 -14.76 -29.76 -15.83
N ASP A 55 -15.89 -29.67 -15.14
CA ASP A 55 -17.05 -28.88 -15.56
C ASP A 55 -16.81 -27.36 -15.35
N VAL A 56 -16.89 -26.61 -16.45
CA VAL A 56 -16.57 -25.19 -16.54
C VAL A 56 -17.60 -24.49 -17.43
N TYR A 57 -17.94 -23.24 -17.08
CA TYR A 57 -18.93 -22.39 -17.76
C TYR A 57 -18.27 -21.29 -18.60
N PHE A 58 -17.05 -20.90 -18.21
CA PHE A 58 -16.18 -19.97 -18.89
C PHE A 58 -14.73 -20.28 -18.52
N ALA A 59 -13.84 -20.34 -19.51
CA ALA A 59 -12.39 -20.24 -19.32
C ALA A 59 -11.83 -19.30 -20.39
N GLU A 60 -10.88 -18.44 -20.02
CA GLU A 60 -10.15 -17.56 -20.94
C GLU A 60 -8.72 -17.33 -20.43
N THR A 61 -7.77 -17.35 -21.36
CA THR A 61 -6.32 -17.17 -21.11
C THR A 61 -5.64 -16.25 -22.13
N PHE A 62 -6.34 -15.84 -23.20
CA PHE A 62 -5.81 -14.99 -24.27
C PHE A 62 -4.52 -15.47 -24.97
N ASP A 63 -4.05 -16.69 -24.69
CA ASP A 63 -2.82 -17.29 -25.26
C ASP A 63 -2.84 -17.46 -26.78
N ASP A 64 -4.03 -17.42 -27.40
CA ASP A 64 -4.20 -17.42 -28.86
C ASP A 64 -3.88 -16.05 -29.50
N GLY A 65 -3.72 -15.01 -28.68
CA GLY A 65 -3.48 -13.63 -29.09
C GLY A 65 -4.69 -12.93 -29.71
N SER A 66 -5.90 -13.45 -29.52
CA SER A 66 -7.12 -12.97 -30.18
C SER A 66 -8.20 -12.50 -29.19
N LEU A 67 -9.07 -11.62 -29.68
CA LEU A 67 -10.28 -11.18 -28.97
C LEU A 67 -11.55 -11.73 -29.63
N ASN A 68 -11.46 -12.83 -30.40
CA ASN A 68 -12.58 -13.34 -31.21
C ASN A 68 -13.82 -13.74 -30.39
N ARG A 69 -13.64 -14.07 -29.10
CA ARG A 69 -14.71 -14.41 -28.13
C ARG A 69 -15.33 -13.17 -27.46
N TRP A 70 -14.68 -12.01 -27.56
CA TRP A 70 -15.00 -10.80 -26.81
C TRP A 70 -15.54 -9.69 -27.72
N GLN A 71 -16.69 -9.14 -27.36
CA GLN A 71 -17.39 -8.09 -28.08
C GLN A 71 -17.23 -6.76 -27.35
N ILE A 72 -16.72 -5.75 -28.05
CA ILE A 72 -16.55 -4.39 -27.53
C ILE A 72 -17.87 -3.63 -27.70
N SER A 73 -18.32 -2.94 -26.65
CA SER A 73 -19.54 -2.13 -26.71
C SER A 73 -19.39 -0.97 -27.70
N LYS A 74 -20.45 -0.71 -28.47
CA LYS A 74 -20.58 0.41 -29.40
C LYS A 74 -21.57 1.47 -28.88
N THR A 75 -21.99 1.36 -27.62
CA THR A 75 -23.03 2.21 -27.03
C THR A 75 -22.64 3.70 -27.05
N VAL A 76 -23.55 4.55 -27.49
CA VAL A 76 -23.43 6.02 -27.58
C VAL A 76 -23.93 6.66 -26.27
N LYS A 77 -23.59 7.93 -26.01
CA LYS A 77 -24.14 8.67 -24.86
C LYS A 77 -25.53 9.24 -25.22
N GLU A 78 -26.52 9.04 -24.37
CA GLU A 78 -27.90 9.50 -24.60
C GLU A 78 -28.05 11.05 -24.56
N ASP A 79 -27.09 11.77 -23.97
CA ASP A 79 -27.19 13.20 -23.64
C ASP A 79 -26.24 14.13 -24.44
N ILE A 80 -25.46 13.61 -25.40
CA ILE A 80 -24.46 14.37 -26.20
C ILE A 80 -24.46 13.83 -27.64
N ASP A 81 -24.16 14.67 -28.64
CA ASP A 81 -24.11 14.35 -30.08
C ASP A 81 -23.72 12.89 -30.40
N ASP A 82 -24.51 12.26 -31.29
CA ASP A 82 -24.51 10.82 -31.59
C ASP A 82 -23.13 10.24 -32.03
N ASP A 83 -22.18 11.10 -32.42
CA ASP A 83 -20.81 10.73 -32.79
C ASP A 83 -19.90 10.41 -31.59
N ILE A 84 -20.30 10.70 -30.34
CA ILE A 84 -19.48 10.46 -29.14
C ILE A 84 -19.90 9.15 -28.43
N ALA A 85 -19.17 8.08 -28.75
CA ALA A 85 -19.27 6.80 -28.05
C ALA A 85 -19.14 6.96 -26.52
N LYS A 86 -19.98 6.24 -25.77
CA LYS A 86 -19.92 6.21 -24.29
C LYS A 86 -18.67 5.49 -23.80
N TYR A 87 -18.23 4.49 -24.55
CA TYR A 87 -17.07 3.64 -24.28
C TYR A 87 -16.04 3.80 -25.39
N ASP A 88 -15.08 4.71 -25.17
CA ASP A 88 -14.07 5.12 -26.16
C ASP A 88 -12.65 4.63 -25.80
N GLY A 89 -12.57 3.75 -24.80
CA GLY A 89 -11.37 3.06 -24.35
C GLY A 89 -10.87 1.96 -25.30
N ARG A 90 -9.63 1.51 -25.12
CA ARG A 90 -8.96 0.54 -25.99
C ARG A 90 -8.41 -0.65 -25.22
N TRP A 91 -8.65 -1.83 -25.79
CA TRP A 91 -8.20 -3.12 -25.30
C TRP A 91 -7.18 -3.71 -26.27
N ASN A 92 -6.05 -4.20 -25.75
CA ASN A 92 -5.07 -4.99 -26.50
C ASN A 92 -4.86 -6.34 -25.80
N VAL A 93 -4.34 -7.34 -26.51
CA VAL A 93 -3.77 -8.56 -25.90
C VAL A 93 -2.25 -8.42 -25.91
N GLU A 94 -1.63 -8.39 -24.73
CA GLU A 94 -0.19 -8.12 -24.56
C GLU A 94 0.41 -8.99 -23.44
N GLN A 95 1.75 -9.07 -23.37
CA GLN A 95 2.47 -9.66 -22.24
C GLN A 95 2.66 -8.62 -21.14
N LEU A 96 2.76 -9.06 -19.88
CA LEU A 96 3.11 -8.20 -18.73
C LEU A 96 4.40 -7.38 -18.99
N LYS A 97 4.48 -6.15 -18.48
CA LYS A 97 5.67 -5.29 -18.56
C LYS A 97 6.85 -5.88 -17.78
N GLU A 98 6.58 -6.32 -16.56
CA GLU A 98 7.51 -6.96 -15.61
C GLU A 98 7.13 -8.43 -15.39
N ASN A 99 8.04 -9.25 -14.86
CA ASN A 99 7.78 -10.68 -14.55
C ASN A 99 7.25 -11.54 -15.71
N LYS A 100 7.70 -11.23 -16.93
CA LYS A 100 7.29 -11.88 -18.18
C LYS A 100 7.44 -13.40 -18.15
N VAL A 101 6.34 -14.10 -18.37
CA VAL A 101 6.28 -15.53 -18.65
C VAL A 101 6.22 -15.72 -20.18
N PRO A 102 7.19 -16.39 -20.83
CA PRO A 102 7.19 -16.51 -22.29
C PRO A 102 6.04 -17.39 -22.82
N GLY A 103 5.07 -16.76 -23.47
CA GLY A 103 3.88 -17.43 -24.06
C GLY A 103 2.57 -17.09 -23.35
N ASP A 104 2.66 -16.52 -22.15
CA ASP A 104 1.55 -16.00 -21.34
C ASP A 104 1.09 -14.65 -21.91
N LEU A 105 -0.20 -14.51 -22.21
CA LEU A 105 -0.80 -13.28 -22.72
C LEU A 105 -1.94 -12.81 -21.79
N GLY A 106 -2.47 -11.62 -22.01
CA GLY A 106 -3.62 -11.14 -21.24
C GLY A 106 -4.23 -9.88 -21.82
N LEU A 107 -5.46 -9.60 -21.40
CA LEU A 107 -6.26 -8.46 -21.82
C LEU A 107 -5.80 -7.21 -21.07
N VAL A 108 -5.30 -6.21 -21.81
CA VAL A 108 -4.77 -4.97 -21.23
C VAL A 108 -5.62 -3.77 -21.60
N LEU A 109 -6.04 -3.02 -20.58
CA LEU A 109 -6.75 -1.74 -20.66
C LEU A 109 -5.72 -0.63 -20.96
N LYS A 110 -5.64 -0.16 -22.21
CA LYS A 110 -4.56 0.73 -22.67
C LYS A 110 -4.82 2.22 -22.49
N SER A 111 -6.07 2.66 -22.30
CA SER A 111 -6.41 4.09 -22.38
C SER A 111 -6.63 4.74 -21.01
N ARG A 112 -6.05 5.93 -20.81
CA ARG A 112 -6.16 6.70 -19.57
C ARG A 112 -7.41 7.59 -19.55
N ALA A 113 -8.08 7.68 -18.41
CA ALA A 113 -9.25 8.54 -18.15
C ALA A 113 -10.46 8.26 -19.04
N LYS A 114 -10.64 7.01 -19.47
CA LYS A 114 -11.70 6.58 -20.39
C LYS A 114 -12.57 5.46 -19.82
N HIS A 115 -13.80 5.38 -20.33
CA HIS A 115 -14.69 4.25 -20.06
C HIS A 115 -14.41 3.13 -21.06
N HIS A 116 -14.32 1.91 -20.58
CA HIS A 116 -14.05 0.70 -21.36
C HIS A 116 -15.19 -0.30 -21.10
N ALA A 117 -15.80 -0.82 -22.16
CA ALA A 117 -16.82 -1.86 -22.06
C ALA A 117 -16.53 -2.98 -23.07
N ILE A 118 -16.36 -4.21 -22.57
CA ILE A 118 -16.16 -5.42 -23.37
C ILE A 118 -16.81 -6.61 -22.65
N ALA A 119 -17.42 -7.53 -23.39
CA ALA A 119 -18.10 -8.69 -22.83
C ALA A 119 -17.95 -9.95 -23.68
N ALA A 120 -18.05 -11.11 -23.06
CA ALA A 120 -17.98 -12.43 -23.70
C ALA A 120 -19.10 -13.34 -23.20
N LEU A 121 -19.69 -14.13 -24.10
CA LEU A 121 -20.70 -15.14 -23.76
C LEU A 121 -20.07 -16.31 -23.00
N LEU A 122 -20.84 -16.91 -22.08
CA LEU A 122 -20.53 -18.20 -21.48
C LEU A 122 -20.81 -19.36 -22.45
N ASP A 123 -20.08 -20.46 -22.27
CA ASP A 123 -20.26 -21.68 -23.05
C ASP A 123 -21.56 -22.41 -22.67
N ARG A 124 -22.02 -22.19 -21.44
CA ARG A 124 -23.36 -22.56 -20.94
C ARG A 124 -23.80 -21.55 -19.87
N PRO A 125 -25.07 -21.09 -19.84
CA PRO A 125 -25.54 -20.21 -18.76
C PRO A 125 -25.42 -20.85 -17.38
N PHE A 126 -25.07 -20.06 -16.36
CA PHE A 126 -25.05 -20.52 -14.97
C PHE A 126 -26.41 -20.25 -14.30
N VAL A 127 -26.92 -21.23 -13.54
CA VAL A 127 -28.23 -21.15 -12.89
C VAL A 127 -28.10 -21.50 -11.41
N PHE A 128 -28.48 -20.55 -10.55
CA PHE A 128 -28.39 -20.68 -9.09
C PHE A 128 -29.47 -21.64 -8.55
N GLN A 129 -29.13 -22.91 -8.43
CA GLN A 129 -30.00 -23.94 -7.84
C GLN A 129 -29.35 -24.56 -6.60
N ASP A 130 -28.54 -25.60 -6.80
CA ASP A 130 -27.96 -26.44 -5.74
C ASP A 130 -26.42 -26.65 -5.87
N GLU A 131 -25.79 -26.06 -6.91
CA GLU A 131 -24.34 -26.03 -7.09
C GLU A 131 -23.76 -24.67 -6.66
N PRO A 132 -22.57 -24.61 -6.02
CA PRO A 132 -21.92 -23.34 -5.70
C PRO A 132 -21.41 -22.63 -6.96
N LEU A 133 -21.30 -21.31 -6.92
CA LEU A 133 -20.64 -20.52 -7.94
C LEU A 133 -19.20 -20.21 -7.49
N ILE A 134 -18.23 -20.47 -8.36
CA ILE A 134 -16.85 -20.00 -8.20
C ILE A 134 -16.46 -19.17 -9.42
N VAL A 135 -16.02 -17.93 -9.17
CA VAL A 135 -15.50 -17.00 -10.18
C VAL A 135 -14.09 -16.61 -9.78
N GLN A 136 -13.14 -16.79 -10.69
CA GLN A 136 -11.73 -16.54 -10.45
C GLN A 136 -11.11 -15.80 -11.64
N TYR A 137 -10.24 -14.82 -11.39
CA TYR A 137 -9.43 -14.17 -12.42
C TYR A 137 -8.23 -13.44 -11.81
N GLU A 138 -7.26 -13.11 -12.65
CA GLU A 138 -6.04 -12.41 -12.29
C GLU A 138 -6.11 -10.92 -12.69
N VAL A 139 -5.58 -10.03 -11.85
CA VAL A 139 -5.41 -8.60 -12.15
C VAL A 139 -4.00 -8.15 -11.79
N ASN A 140 -3.36 -7.38 -12.65
CA ASN A 140 -2.13 -6.65 -12.36
C ASN A 140 -2.27 -5.16 -12.70
N PHE A 141 -2.01 -4.29 -11.73
CA PHE A 141 -1.95 -2.84 -11.91
C PHE A 141 -0.51 -2.41 -12.27
N GLN A 142 -0.11 -2.60 -13.52
CA GLN A 142 1.31 -2.59 -13.90
C GLN A 142 2.03 -1.25 -13.62
N ASP A 143 1.38 -0.12 -13.85
CA ASP A 143 1.94 1.21 -13.52
C ASP A 143 1.61 1.65 -12.08
N GLY A 144 0.75 0.89 -11.39
CA GLY A 144 -0.02 1.30 -10.22
C GLY A 144 -1.42 1.82 -10.59
N ILE A 145 -2.25 2.07 -9.58
CA ILE A 145 -3.61 2.60 -9.79
C ILE A 145 -3.94 3.74 -8.81
N ASP A 146 -4.31 4.89 -9.36
CA ASP A 146 -4.71 6.09 -8.60
C ASP A 146 -6.21 6.04 -8.24
N CYS A 147 -7.04 5.97 -9.28
CA CYS A 147 -8.49 5.81 -9.20
C CYS A 147 -8.99 5.06 -10.43
N GLY A 148 -9.75 3.98 -10.24
CA GLY A 148 -10.30 3.14 -11.28
C GLY A 148 -10.74 1.76 -10.77
N GLY A 149 -11.63 1.12 -11.52
CA GLY A 149 -12.10 -0.23 -11.26
C GLY A 149 -11.36 -1.30 -12.07
N ALA A 150 -11.33 -2.52 -11.54
CA ALA A 150 -10.90 -3.74 -12.24
C ALA A 150 -11.77 -4.96 -11.87
N TYR A 151 -13.08 -4.73 -11.75
CA TYR A 151 -14.12 -5.71 -11.43
C TYR A 151 -14.77 -6.34 -12.66
N VAL A 152 -15.28 -7.57 -12.51
CA VAL A 152 -16.17 -8.25 -13.46
C VAL A 152 -17.64 -8.01 -13.11
N LYS A 153 -18.50 -7.91 -14.13
CA LYS A 153 -19.96 -7.99 -14.02
C LYS A 153 -20.44 -9.26 -14.72
N LEU A 154 -21.22 -10.09 -14.05
CA LEU A 154 -21.86 -11.28 -14.62
C LEU A 154 -23.25 -10.88 -15.14
N LEU A 155 -23.41 -10.80 -16.46
CA LEU A 155 -24.59 -10.23 -17.10
C LEU A 155 -25.75 -11.21 -17.09
N SER A 156 -26.91 -10.74 -16.62
CA SER A 156 -28.10 -11.56 -16.40
C SER A 156 -28.62 -12.16 -17.70
N ALA A 157 -29.07 -13.42 -17.65
CA ALA A 157 -29.57 -14.15 -18.80
C ALA A 157 -30.98 -13.67 -19.19
N VAL A 158 -31.02 -12.58 -19.93
CA VAL A 158 -32.22 -12.00 -20.58
C VAL A 158 -32.28 -12.48 -22.03
N GLU A 159 -33.47 -12.69 -22.58
CA GLU A 159 -33.66 -13.19 -23.96
C GLU A 159 -33.13 -12.20 -25.02
N ASP A 160 -33.19 -10.90 -24.74
CA ASP A 160 -32.72 -9.79 -25.60
C ASP A 160 -31.29 -9.29 -25.24
N LEU A 161 -30.40 -10.15 -24.71
CA LEU A 161 -29.04 -9.74 -24.32
C LEU A 161 -28.12 -9.50 -25.53
N ASP A 162 -28.04 -8.25 -26.00
CA ASP A 162 -27.04 -7.79 -26.97
C ASP A 162 -25.76 -7.28 -26.28
N LEU A 163 -24.60 -7.86 -26.63
CA LEU A 163 -23.30 -7.46 -26.09
C LEU A 163 -22.70 -6.23 -26.79
N GLU A 164 -23.14 -5.86 -28.00
CA GLU A 164 -22.70 -4.62 -28.63
C GLU A 164 -23.31 -3.38 -27.96
N GLN A 165 -24.44 -3.56 -27.23
CA GLN A 165 -25.13 -2.52 -26.47
C GLN A 165 -24.82 -2.57 -24.96
N PHE A 166 -23.69 -3.18 -24.55
CA PHE A 166 -23.30 -3.30 -23.15
C PHE A 166 -22.93 -1.94 -22.51
N HIS A 167 -23.62 -1.57 -21.43
CA HIS A 167 -23.51 -0.27 -20.76
C HIS A 167 -23.76 -0.36 -19.23
N ASP A 168 -23.45 0.72 -18.51
CA ASP A 168 -23.68 0.92 -17.07
C ASP A 168 -25.01 0.39 -16.52
N ARG A 169 -26.16 0.66 -17.17
CA ARG A 169 -27.50 0.21 -16.74
C ARG A 169 -27.87 -1.23 -17.17
N THR A 170 -26.95 -1.98 -17.79
CA THR A 170 -27.21 -3.37 -18.21
C THR A 170 -27.47 -4.26 -17.01
N GLN A 171 -28.54 -5.06 -17.04
CA GLN A 171 -28.86 -5.95 -15.93
C GLN A 171 -27.78 -7.01 -15.74
N TYR A 172 -27.13 -6.97 -14.58
CA TYR A 172 -26.16 -7.96 -14.12
C TYR A 172 -26.68 -8.66 -12.86
N SER A 173 -26.18 -9.86 -12.58
CA SER A 173 -26.56 -10.66 -11.42
C SER A 173 -25.57 -10.51 -10.26
N ILE A 174 -24.26 -10.45 -10.58
CA ILE A 174 -23.17 -10.25 -9.61
C ILE A 174 -22.13 -9.28 -10.21
N MET A 175 -21.61 -8.36 -9.40
CA MET A 175 -20.36 -7.64 -9.66
C MET A 175 -19.33 -8.04 -8.61
N PHE A 176 -18.12 -8.38 -9.03
CA PHE A 176 -17.05 -8.82 -8.14
C PHE A 176 -15.69 -8.29 -8.61
N GLY A 177 -14.87 -7.80 -7.69
CA GLY A 177 -13.46 -7.50 -7.95
C GLY A 177 -12.91 -6.21 -7.33
N PRO A 178 -11.61 -5.95 -7.53
CA PRO A 178 -10.94 -4.79 -6.98
C PRO A 178 -11.40 -3.47 -7.62
N ASP A 179 -11.53 -2.45 -6.78
CA ASP A 179 -11.80 -1.05 -7.11
C ASP A 179 -11.03 -0.15 -6.15
N LYS A 180 -10.54 0.98 -6.65
CA LYS A 180 -9.82 1.95 -5.84
C LYS A 180 -10.16 3.35 -6.29
N CYS A 181 -10.34 4.29 -5.36
CA CYS A 181 -10.20 5.70 -5.68
C CYS A 181 -9.53 6.48 -4.55
N GLY A 182 -8.39 7.10 -4.85
CA GLY A 182 -7.60 7.82 -3.85
C GLY A 182 -7.09 6.87 -2.77
N GLU A 183 -7.60 7.04 -1.55
CA GLU A 183 -7.30 6.18 -0.39
C GLU A 183 -8.39 5.15 -0.08
N ASP A 184 -9.50 5.11 -0.83
CA ASP A 184 -10.58 4.13 -0.63
C ASP A 184 -10.30 2.88 -1.47
N TYR A 185 -9.75 1.84 -0.84
CA TYR A 185 -9.48 0.52 -1.44
C TYR A 185 -10.66 -0.43 -1.16
N LYS A 186 -11.27 -1.02 -2.19
CA LYS A 186 -12.43 -1.90 -2.07
C LYS A 186 -12.28 -3.17 -2.88
N LEU A 187 -12.54 -4.31 -2.26
CA LEU A 187 -12.95 -5.51 -3.00
C LEU A 187 -14.49 -5.49 -3.06
N HIS A 188 -15.06 -5.16 -4.21
CA HIS A 188 -16.51 -5.23 -4.40
C HIS A 188 -16.96 -6.68 -4.45
N PHE A 189 -18.04 -6.98 -3.73
CA PHE A 189 -18.92 -8.10 -4.02
C PHE A 189 -20.35 -7.55 -3.88
N ILE A 190 -21.07 -7.49 -4.99
CA ILE A 190 -22.41 -6.92 -5.10
C ILE A 190 -23.25 -7.95 -5.84
N PHE A 191 -24.48 -8.21 -5.39
CA PHE A 191 -25.44 -9.02 -6.13
C PHE A 191 -26.78 -8.31 -6.24
N CYS A 192 -27.47 -8.58 -7.34
CA CYS A 192 -28.76 -7.99 -7.65
C CYS A 192 -29.87 -8.86 -7.10
N HIS A 193 -30.41 -8.49 -5.93
CA HIS A 193 -31.53 -9.20 -5.33
C HIS A 193 -32.86 -8.68 -5.90
N LYS A 194 -33.69 -9.61 -6.37
CA LYS A 194 -35.04 -9.28 -6.86
C LYS A 194 -36.06 -9.46 -5.74
N ASN A 195 -36.57 -8.34 -5.23
CA ASN A 195 -37.52 -8.31 -4.13
C ASN A 195 -38.82 -9.05 -4.53
N PRO A 196 -39.32 -10.00 -3.71
CA PRO A 196 -40.43 -10.89 -4.09
C PRO A 196 -41.80 -10.21 -4.13
N LEU A 197 -41.97 -9.02 -3.52
CA LEU A 197 -43.25 -8.31 -3.45
C LEU A 197 -43.47 -7.40 -4.67
N ASN A 198 -42.59 -6.42 -4.87
CA ASN A 198 -42.67 -5.45 -5.97
C ASN A 198 -42.08 -5.98 -7.29
N LYS A 199 -41.16 -6.96 -7.23
CA LYS A 199 -40.31 -7.46 -8.33
C LYS A 199 -39.24 -6.47 -8.82
N ASP A 200 -38.99 -5.41 -8.06
CA ASP A 200 -37.88 -4.50 -8.32
C ASP A 200 -36.55 -5.20 -8.01
N VAL A 201 -35.47 -4.72 -8.63
CA VAL A 201 -34.12 -5.26 -8.46
C VAL A 201 -33.29 -4.26 -7.67
N GLU A 202 -32.79 -4.70 -6.52
CA GLU A 202 -31.99 -3.90 -5.60
C GLU A 202 -30.56 -4.46 -5.54
N GLU A 203 -29.57 -3.58 -5.68
CA GLU A 203 -28.16 -3.93 -5.48
C GLU A 203 -27.88 -4.12 -3.97
N LYS A 204 -27.25 -5.25 -3.62
CA LYS A 204 -26.88 -5.61 -2.25
C LYS A 204 -25.36 -5.73 -2.17
N HIS A 205 -24.70 -4.77 -1.53
CA HIS A 205 -23.25 -4.73 -1.39
C HIS A 205 -22.81 -5.54 -0.16
N ALA A 206 -21.79 -6.39 -0.28
CA ALA A 206 -21.15 -7.01 0.88
C ALA A 206 -20.49 -5.95 1.80
N LYS A 207 -20.42 -6.25 3.10
CA LYS A 207 -19.62 -5.46 4.05
C LYS A 207 -18.16 -5.42 3.61
N ARG A 208 -17.49 -4.28 3.83
CA ARG A 208 -16.04 -4.12 3.62
C ARG A 208 -15.27 -5.21 4.39
N ALA A 209 -14.20 -5.73 3.80
CA ALA A 209 -13.28 -6.64 4.49
C ALA A 209 -12.52 -5.93 5.62
N ASP A 210 -12.17 -6.67 6.68
CA ASP A 210 -11.44 -6.17 7.86
C ASP A 210 -9.90 -6.25 7.69
N VAL A 211 -9.44 -6.49 6.46
CA VAL A 211 -8.03 -6.68 6.09
C VAL A 211 -7.53 -5.45 5.31
N ASP A 212 -6.31 -5.00 5.63
CA ASP A 212 -5.63 -3.96 4.85
C ASP A 212 -5.38 -4.41 3.39
N LEU A 213 -6.23 -3.92 2.49
CA LEU A 213 -6.14 -4.18 1.06
C LEU A 213 -5.00 -3.44 0.36
N LYS A 214 -4.40 -2.41 0.96
CA LYS A 214 -3.52 -1.43 0.28
C LYS A 214 -2.37 -2.05 -0.52
N LYS A 215 -1.82 -3.17 -0.04
CA LYS A 215 -0.68 -3.88 -0.64
C LYS A 215 -0.99 -4.37 -2.05
N PHE A 216 -2.15 -5.00 -2.25
CA PHE A 216 -2.58 -5.62 -3.52
C PHE A 216 -2.87 -4.63 -4.68
N TYR A 217 -2.76 -3.32 -4.41
CA TYR A 217 -3.00 -2.24 -5.38
C TYR A 217 -1.75 -1.37 -5.58
N THR A 218 -0.64 -1.67 -4.89
CA THR A 218 0.55 -0.80 -4.81
C THR A 218 1.88 -1.51 -5.10
N ASP A 219 1.95 -2.84 -5.04
CA ASP A 219 3.18 -3.60 -5.29
C ASP A 219 3.45 -3.95 -6.77
N ARG A 220 2.49 -3.65 -7.68
CA ARG A 220 2.50 -3.93 -9.13
C ARG A 220 2.59 -5.42 -9.51
N LYS A 221 2.17 -6.31 -8.60
CA LYS A 221 2.15 -7.76 -8.87
C LYS A 221 0.80 -8.22 -9.41
N THR A 222 0.80 -9.44 -9.93
CA THR A 222 -0.40 -10.11 -10.41
C THR A 222 -1.07 -10.82 -9.24
N HIS A 223 -2.26 -10.38 -8.87
CA HIS A 223 -3.04 -10.95 -7.78
C HIS A 223 -4.23 -11.74 -8.32
N LEU A 224 -4.54 -12.84 -7.63
CA LEU A 224 -5.62 -13.75 -7.97
C LEU A 224 -6.85 -13.44 -7.13
N TYR A 225 -7.93 -12.99 -7.76
CA TYR A 225 -9.19 -12.67 -7.10
C TYR A 225 -10.17 -13.82 -7.28
N THR A 226 -10.67 -14.39 -6.18
CA THR A 226 -11.60 -15.53 -6.19
C THR A 226 -12.84 -15.24 -5.34
N LEU A 227 -14.02 -15.35 -5.94
CA LEU A 227 -15.32 -15.39 -5.27
C LEU A 227 -15.76 -16.84 -5.19
N VAL A 228 -16.06 -17.33 -3.98
CA VAL A 228 -16.77 -18.59 -3.75
C VAL A 228 -18.11 -18.26 -3.11
N LEU A 229 -19.21 -18.68 -3.75
CA LEU A 229 -20.57 -18.43 -3.29
C LEU A 229 -21.33 -19.76 -3.20
N ASN A 230 -21.80 -20.11 -2.00
CA ASN A 230 -22.36 -21.42 -1.69
C ASN A 230 -23.91 -21.40 -1.62
N PRO A 231 -24.59 -22.53 -1.92
CA PRO A 231 -26.05 -22.65 -1.83
C PRO A 231 -26.63 -22.51 -0.42
N ASP A 232 -25.81 -22.52 0.63
CA ASP A 232 -26.20 -22.25 2.02
C ASP A 232 -26.30 -20.74 2.34
N ASN A 233 -26.17 -19.88 1.33
CA ASN A 233 -26.06 -18.42 1.42
C ASN A 233 -24.79 -17.91 2.12
N SER A 234 -23.74 -18.72 2.24
CA SER A 234 -22.40 -18.24 2.64
C SER A 234 -21.56 -17.81 1.43
N TYR A 235 -20.68 -16.83 1.64
CA TYR A 235 -19.69 -16.41 0.66
C TYR A 235 -18.29 -16.34 1.29
N GLU A 236 -17.26 -16.67 0.50
CA GLU A 236 -15.85 -16.47 0.82
C GLU A 236 -15.21 -15.64 -0.32
N LEU A 237 -14.58 -14.52 0.02
CA LEU A 237 -13.76 -13.73 -0.90
C LEU A 237 -12.30 -14.02 -0.60
N LEU A 238 -11.54 -14.45 -1.60
CA LEU A 238 -10.12 -14.77 -1.49
C LEU A 238 -9.30 -13.88 -2.41
N ILE A 239 -8.14 -13.44 -1.92
CA ILE A 239 -7.06 -12.85 -2.71
C ILE A 239 -5.84 -13.74 -2.54
N ASP A 240 -5.17 -14.12 -3.63
CA ASP A 240 -3.94 -14.92 -3.60
C ASP A 240 -4.10 -16.27 -2.87
N GLN A 241 -5.27 -16.91 -3.05
CA GLN A 241 -5.75 -18.11 -2.32
C GLN A 241 -5.96 -17.92 -0.79
N SER A 242 -5.73 -16.72 -0.25
CA SER A 242 -5.99 -16.39 1.16
C SER A 242 -7.37 -15.78 1.35
N THR A 243 -8.14 -16.24 2.34
CA THR A 243 -9.48 -15.70 2.63
C THR A 243 -9.37 -14.30 3.24
N VAL A 244 -9.93 -13.31 2.57
CA VAL A 244 -9.90 -11.88 2.93
C VAL A 244 -11.24 -11.42 3.51
N SER A 245 -12.35 -12.00 3.07
CA SER A 245 -13.67 -11.80 3.67
C SER A 245 -14.48 -13.09 3.66
N ARG A 246 -15.36 -13.26 4.65
CA ARG A 246 -16.33 -14.34 4.74
C ARG A 246 -17.57 -13.84 5.46
N GLY A 247 -18.75 -14.17 4.94
CA GLY A 247 -20.02 -13.78 5.55
C GLY A 247 -21.20 -14.57 5.00
N SER A 248 -22.41 -14.11 5.31
CA SER A 248 -23.66 -14.60 4.71
C SER A 248 -24.43 -13.51 3.99
N LEU A 249 -25.03 -13.86 2.85
CA LEU A 249 -25.90 -12.97 2.06
C LEU A 249 -27.07 -12.37 2.87
N LEU A 250 -27.47 -13.03 3.97
CA LEU A 250 -28.58 -12.58 4.82
C LEU A 250 -28.18 -11.56 5.89
N GLN A 251 -26.91 -11.48 6.27
CA GLN A 251 -26.45 -10.72 7.45
C GLN A 251 -25.29 -9.76 7.16
N ASP A 252 -24.49 -10.04 6.13
CA ASP A 252 -23.22 -9.36 5.84
C ASP A 252 -23.30 -8.49 4.58
N VAL A 253 -24.48 -7.93 4.33
CA VAL A 253 -24.80 -7.12 3.15
C VAL A 253 -25.53 -5.84 3.56
N VAL A 254 -25.34 -4.79 2.77
CA VAL A 254 -25.89 -3.44 2.96
C VAL A 254 -26.39 -2.92 1.60
N PRO A 255 -27.67 -2.54 1.45
CA PRO A 255 -28.78 -2.77 2.38
C PRO A 255 -28.97 -4.27 2.67
N PRO A 256 -29.63 -4.66 3.78
CA PRO A 256 -29.96 -6.07 4.03
C PRO A 256 -30.87 -6.63 2.92
N VAL A 257 -30.84 -7.95 2.69
CA VAL A 257 -31.81 -8.63 1.81
C VAL A 257 -33.22 -8.47 2.39
N ASN A 258 -33.42 -8.95 3.61
CA ASN A 258 -34.70 -8.84 4.30
C ASN A 258 -34.81 -7.47 4.98
N PRO A 259 -35.80 -6.63 4.64
CA PRO A 259 -36.02 -5.36 5.32
C PRO A 259 -36.42 -5.60 6.79
N PRO A 260 -36.25 -4.59 7.68
CA PRO A 260 -36.62 -4.74 9.07
C PRO A 260 -38.14 -4.92 9.23
N ARG A 261 -38.56 -5.80 10.16
CA ARG A 261 -39.98 -6.05 10.49
C ARG A 261 -40.70 -4.82 11.07
N GLU A 262 -39.93 -3.92 11.68
CA GLU A 262 -40.40 -2.68 12.27
C GLU A 262 -39.58 -1.51 11.72
N ILE A 263 -40.26 -0.44 11.33
CA ILE A 263 -39.66 0.84 10.96
C ILE A 263 -40.11 1.93 11.93
N ASP A 264 -39.31 2.97 12.05
CA ASP A 264 -39.65 4.17 12.82
C ASP A 264 -40.74 4.96 12.05
N ASP A 265 -41.81 5.40 12.71
CA ASP A 265 -42.98 6.04 12.06
C ASP A 265 -42.62 7.42 11.50
N PRO A 266 -42.71 7.66 10.17
CA PRO A 266 -42.37 8.94 9.56
C PRO A 266 -43.39 10.06 9.87
N HIS A 267 -44.52 9.76 10.52
CA HIS A 267 -45.48 10.76 10.98
C HIS A 267 -45.32 11.10 12.47
N ASP A 268 -44.54 10.31 13.21
CA ASP A 268 -44.25 10.60 14.61
C ASP A 268 -43.13 11.63 14.70
N SER A 269 -43.27 12.60 15.61
CA SER A 269 -42.38 13.76 15.69
C SER A 269 -42.16 14.16 17.14
N LYS A 270 -40.96 14.68 17.42
CA LYS A 270 -40.54 14.99 18.79
C LYS A 270 -41.48 16.03 19.43
N PRO A 271 -42.11 15.72 20.58
CA PRO A 271 -42.91 16.69 21.32
C PRO A 271 -42.08 17.88 21.81
N GLU A 272 -42.66 19.08 21.83
CA GLU A 272 -41.99 20.31 22.29
C GLU A 272 -41.61 20.28 23.78
N ASP A 273 -42.34 19.49 24.58
CA ASP A 273 -42.11 19.26 26.01
C ASP A 273 -41.09 18.14 26.31
N TRP A 274 -40.53 17.48 25.29
CA TRP A 274 -39.55 16.42 25.47
C TRP A 274 -38.13 16.96 25.69
N ASP A 275 -37.67 16.98 26.94
CA ASP A 275 -36.32 17.44 27.29
C ASP A 275 -35.27 16.31 27.20
N GLU A 276 -34.31 16.51 26.28
CA GLU A 276 -33.18 15.61 26.03
C GLU A 276 -31.89 16.09 26.72
N LYS A 277 -31.92 17.23 27.41
CA LYS A 277 -30.77 17.78 28.13
C LYS A 277 -30.57 16.99 29.41
N ALA A 278 -29.75 15.94 29.37
CA ALA A 278 -29.42 15.14 30.55
C ALA A 278 -28.87 15.98 31.72
N LYS A 279 -28.22 17.11 31.43
CA LYS A 279 -27.78 18.11 32.40
C LYS A 279 -28.23 19.52 32.02
N VAL A 280 -28.57 20.32 33.02
CA VAL A 280 -28.95 21.74 32.89
C VAL A 280 -28.09 22.60 33.83
N PRO A 281 -27.93 23.91 33.54
CA PRO A 281 -27.32 24.84 34.49
C PRO A 281 -28.12 24.86 35.80
N ASP A 282 -27.42 24.81 36.93
CA ASP A 282 -27.98 24.86 38.27
C ASP A 282 -28.76 26.18 38.48
N PRO A 283 -30.09 26.13 38.78
CA PRO A 283 -30.90 27.33 39.00
C PRO A 283 -30.69 27.96 40.39
N GLU A 284 -30.09 27.25 41.35
CA GLU A 284 -29.74 27.80 42.68
C GLU A 284 -28.33 28.41 42.70
N ALA A 285 -27.49 28.11 41.70
CA ALA A 285 -26.18 28.70 41.57
C ALA A 285 -26.27 30.18 41.13
N VAL A 286 -25.70 31.05 41.95
CA VAL A 286 -25.56 32.50 41.68
C VAL A 286 -24.09 32.81 41.39
N LYS A 287 -23.84 33.73 40.47
CA LYS A 287 -22.51 34.29 40.20
C LYS A 287 -21.90 34.89 41.50
N PRO A 288 -20.71 34.46 41.94
CA PRO A 288 -20.04 35.04 43.10
C PRO A 288 -19.68 36.52 42.90
N ASP A 289 -19.79 37.33 43.97
CA ASP A 289 -19.43 38.75 43.97
C ASP A 289 -17.93 39.00 43.67
N ASP A 290 -17.08 38.00 43.89
CA ASP A 290 -15.64 38.05 43.60
C ASP A 290 -15.30 37.74 42.13
N TRP A 291 -16.30 37.52 41.28
CA TRP A 291 -16.14 37.14 39.87
C TRP A 291 -16.35 38.34 38.94
N ASP A 292 -15.27 39.07 38.67
CA ASP A 292 -15.26 40.09 37.62
C ASP A 292 -15.28 39.43 36.22
N GLU A 293 -16.18 39.92 35.35
CA GLU A 293 -16.33 39.50 33.94
C GLU A 293 -15.94 40.60 32.95
N GLU A 294 -15.75 41.84 33.43
CA GLU A 294 -15.29 42.99 32.65
C GLU A 294 -13.76 43.15 32.74
N ALA A 295 -13.14 42.53 33.75
CA ALA A 295 -11.69 42.32 33.83
C ALA A 295 -11.13 41.83 32.47
N PRO A 296 -10.12 42.51 31.88
CA PRO A 296 -9.54 42.07 30.63
C PRO A 296 -8.63 40.85 30.85
N ALA A 297 -8.60 39.94 29.88
CA ALA A 297 -7.78 38.72 29.94
C ALA A 297 -6.27 39.00 29.98
N LYS A 298 -5.86 40.17 29.48
CA LYS A 298 -4.49 40.67 29.55
C LYS A 298 -4.47 42.12 30.04
N ILE A 299 -3.42 42.47 30.76
CA ILE A 299 -3.12 43.82 31.23
C ILE A 299 -1.70 44.20 30.79
N GLU A 300 -1.43 45.50 30.66
CA GLU A 300 -0.07 45.99 30.43
C GLU A 300 0.83 45.63 31.62
N ASP A 301 2.04 45.15 31.35
CA ASP A 301 3.00 44.85 32.40
C ASP A 301 3.50 46.15 33.08
N PRO A 302 3.27 46.35 34.39
CA PRO A 302 3.75 47.53 35.11
C PRO A 302 5.25 47.45 35.43
N THR A 303 5.86 46.26 35.38
CA THR A 303 7.29 46.03 35.65
C THR A 303 8.15 46.19 34.40
N ALA A 304 7.56 46.02 33.21
CA ALA A 304 8.24 46.28 31.95
C ALA A 304 8.69 47.75 31.85
N LEU A 305 9.97 47.95 31.53
CA LEU A 305 10.54 49.24 31.19
C LEU A 305 10.87 49.27 29.70
N LYS A 306 10.77 50.45 29.09
CA LYS A 306 11.13 50.66 27.69
C LYS A 306 12.65 50.49 27.50
N PRO A 307 13.12 49.73 26.49
CA PRO A 307 14.55 49.60 26.20
C PRO A 307 15.20 50.94 25.87
N GLU A 308 16.42 51.17 26.35
CA GLU A 308 17.24 52.31 25.93
C GLU A 308 17.65 52.15 24.46
N GLY A 309 17.44 53.19 23.65
CA GLY A 309 17.73 53.19 22.20
C GLY A 309 16.57 52.82 21.28
N TRP A 310 15.35 52.61 21.81
CA TRP A 310 14.13 52.44 21.00
C TRP A 310 13.81 53.71 20.18
N LEU A 311 13.41 53.57 18.92
CA LEU A 311 13.17 54.67 17.97
C LEU A 311 11.66 54.94 17.79
N ASP A 312 11.07 55.86 18.57
CA ASP A 312 9.63 56.14 18.48
C ASP A 312 9.20 56.82 17.17
N ASP A 313 10.05 57.71 16.65
CA ASP A 313 9.73 58.56 15.47
C ASP A 313 9.86 57.79 14.13
N GLU A 314 10.51 56.62 14.13
CA GLU A 314 10.70 55.77 12.96
C GLU A 314 9.62 54.69 12.91
N ALA A 315 8.96 54.53 11.76
CA ALA A 315 7.98 53.46 11.57
C ALA A 315 8.67 52.08 11.51
N GLU A 316 8.06 51.07 12.14
CA GLU A 316 8.54 49.67 12.12
C GLU A 316 8.58 49.10 10.69
N PHE A 317 7.60 49.50 9.86
CA PHE A 317 7.51 49.18 8.45
C PHE A 317 7.45 50.46 7.60
N ILE A 318 7.97 50.38 6.38
CA ILE A 318 7.89 51.40 5.35
C ILE A 318 7.40 50.76 4.04
N SER A 319 6.71 51.53 3.21
CA SER A 319 6.38 51.12 1.84
C SER A 319 7.65 50.87 1.03
N ASP A 320 7.70 49.74 0.31
CA ASP A 320 8.85 49.38 -0.52
C ASP A 320 9.05 50.41 -1.66
N PRO A 321 10.18 51.16 -1.69
CA PRO A 321 10.43 52.17 -2.72
C PRO A 321 10.82 51.57 -4.09
N THR A 322 10.90 50.24 -4.20
CA THR A 322 11.19 49.49 -5.43
C THR A 322 9.97 48.75 -6.00
N ALA A 323 8.83 48.75 -5.28
CA ALA A 323 7.59 48.20 -5.78
C ALA A 323 6.92 49.15 -6.79
N GLU A 324 6.58 48.63 -7.96
CA GLU A 324 5.78 49.33 -8.97
C GLU A 324 4.38 48.70 -9.07
N LYS A 325 3.35 49.52 -9.34
CA LYS A 325 1.98 49.03 -9.55
C LYS A 325 1.93 48.07 -10.75
N PRO A 326 1.34 46.86 -10.61
CA PRO A 326 1.15 45.95 -11.74
C PRO A 326 0.32 46.57 -12.87
N LEU A 327 0.72 46.30 -14.12
CA LEU A 327 0.03 46.81 -15.33
C LEU A 327 -1.41 46.27 -15.50
N ASP A 328 -1.76 45.21 -14.79
CA ASP A 328 -3.05 44.50 -14.85
C ASP A 328 -3.93 44.78 -13.62
N TRP A 329 -3.58 45.77 -12.79
CA TRP A 329 -4.31 46.13 -11.57
C TRP A 329 -5.34 47.23 -11.82
N ASP A 330 -6.62 46.90 -11.62
CA ASP A 330 -7.77 47.77 -11.88
C ASP A 330 -8.26 48.43 -10.58
N GLU A 331 -8.25 49.76 -10.52
CA GLU A 331 -8.67 50.50 -9.32
C GLU A 331 -10.19 50.47 -9.06
N GLU A 332 -11.01 50.13 -10.06
CA GLU A 332 -12.48 49.96 -9.90
C GLU A 332 -12.84 48.55 -9.39
N MET A 333 -11.99 47.55 -9.65
CA MET A 333 -12.23 46.15 -9.28
C MET A 333 -11.39 45.67 -8.07
N ASP A 334 -10.10 46.01 -8.04
CA ASP A 334 -9.14 45.59 -7.00
C ASP A 334 -8.90 46.65 -5.92
N GLY A 335 -9.26 47.91 -6.21
CA GLY A 335 -9.13 49.07 -5.30
C GLY A 335 -7.83 49.86 -5.44
N GLU A 336 -7.63 50.85 -4.56
CA GLU A 336 -6.40 51.67 -4.54
C GLU A 336 -5.18 50.79 -4.24
N TRP A 337 -4.13 50.90 -5.08
CA TRP A 337 -2.92 50.09 -4.94
C TRP A 337 -2.00 50.63 -3.85
N GLU A 338 -1.84 49.88 -2.77
CA GLU A 338 -0.83 50.13 -1.74
C GLU A 338 0.44 49.30 -1.97
N ALA A 339 1.61 49.95 -1.85
CA ALA A 339 2.89 49.27 -1.98
C ALA A 339 3.16 48.34 -0.77
N PRO A 340 3.77 47.15 -0.98
CA PRO A 340 4.11 46.21 0.08
C PRO A 340 4.92 46.87 1.21
N GLN A 341 4.57 46.54 2.45
CA GLN A 341 5.25 47.04 3.64
C GLN A 341 6.46 46.16 3.97
N ILE A 342 7.66 46.76 3.94
CA ILE A 342 8.93 46.12 4.30
C ILE A 342 9.43 46.63 5.66
N PRO A 343 10.11 45.80 6.47
CA PRO A 343 10.66 46.25 7.75
C PRO A 343 11.71 47.34 7.51
N ASN A 344 11.61 48.44 8.25
CA ASN A 344 12.49 49.59 8.09
C ASN A 344 13.96 49.21 8.43
N PRO A 345 14.94 49.43 7.53
CA PRO A 345 16.33 49.03 7.76
C PRO A 345 17.00 49.76 8.93
N ALA A 346 16.51 50.93 9.36
CA ALA A 346 16.97 51.57 10.60
C ALA A 346 16.66 50.70 11.82
N CYS A 347 15.48 50.09 11.85
CA CYS A 347 14.96 49.27 12.95
C CYS A 347 15.73 47.96 13.13
N ALA A 348 16.38 47.45 12.08
CA ALA A 348 17.27 46.29 12.17
C ALA A 348 18.56 46.55 12.99
N THR A 349 18.89 47.81 13.30
CA THR A 349 20.05 48.19 14.13
C THR A 349 19.66 48.72 15.52
N ALA A 350 18.36 48.83 15.82
CA ALA A 350 17.82 49.31 17.09
C ALA A 350 17.11 48.18 17.87
N PRO A 351 16.81 48.37 19.19
CA PRO A 351 16.00 47.43 19.97
C PRO A 351 14.53 47.34 19.53
N GLY A 352 14.05 48.27 18.71
CA GLY A 352 12.70 48.36 18.18
C GLY A 352 12.34 49.77 17.72
N CYS A 353 11.18 49.90 17.07
CA CYS A 353 10.70 51.11 16.39
C CYS A 353 9.20 51.37 16.62
N GLY A 354 8.75 52.58 16.28
CA GLY A 354 7.36 53.02 16.42
C GLY A 354 6.96 53.26 17.87
N GLU A 355 5.68 53.56 18.11
CA GLU A 355 5.16 53.80 19.46
C GLU A 355 5.37 52.57 20.38
N TRP A 356 6.30 52.68 21.36
CA TRP A 356 6.53 51.60 22.31
C TRP A 356 5.28 51.32 23.16
N LYS A 357 4.73 50.11 23.01
CA LYS A 357 3.59 49.60 23.76
C LYS A 357 4.07 48.58 24.80
N ARG A 358 3.53 48.66 26.02
CA ARG A 358 3.87 47.72 27.11
C ARG A 358 3.49 46.29 26.71
N PRO A 359 4.33 45.28 27.02
CA PRO A 359 3.96 43.89 26.78
C PRO A 359 2.72 43.51 27.60
N MET A 360 1.79 42.80 26.97
CA MET A 360 0.50 42.44 27.55
C MET A 360 0.60 41.09 28.26
N ILE A 361 0.72 41.11 29.59
CA ILE A 361 0.75 39.93 30.46
C ILE A 361 -0.67 39.44 30.78
N ASN A 362 -0.81 38.14 31.05
CA ASN A 362 -2.10 37.56 31.45
C ASN A 362 -2.52 38.11 32.82
N ASN A 363 -3.77 38.57 32.93
CA ASN A 363 -4.30 39.15 34.16
C ASN A 363 -4.60 38.06 35.21
N PRO A 364 -3.95 38.06 36.41
CA PRO A 364 -4.19 37.06 37.44
C PRO A 364 -5.60 37.07 38.03
N GLN A 365 -6.36 38.14 37.83
CA GLN A 365 -7.76 38.28 38.30
C GLN A 365 -8.78 37.87 37.23
N TYR A 366 -8.36 37.57 36.00
CA TYR A 366 -9.28 37.19 34.93
C TYR A 366 -9.81 35.77 35.11
N LYS A 367 -11.10 35.65 35.46
CA LYS A 367 -11.81 34.38 35.57
C LYS A 367 -12.65 34.03 34.33
N GLY A 368 -12.80 34.97 33.38
CA GLY A 368 -13.66 34.83 32.20
C GLY A 368 -15.14 35.03 32.52
N LYS A 369 -16.03 34.66 31.59
CA LYS A 369 -17.49 34.72 31.83
C LYS A 369 -17.92 33.57 32.74
N TRP A 370 -18.70 33.89 33.77
CA TRP A 370 -19.19 32.91 34.73
C TRP A 370 -20.18 31.95 34.08
N LYS A 371 -20.18 30.70 34.55
CA LYS A 371 -21.12 29.66 34.13
C LYS A 371 -21.54 28.87 35.37
N ALA A 372 -22.84 28.71 35.56
CA ALA A 372 -23.37 27.84 36.59
C ALA A 372 -22.87 26.38 36.39
N PRO A 373 -22.66 25.62 37.47
CA PRO A 373 -22.39 24.18 37.38
C PRO A 373 -23.55 23.45 36.70
N LEU A 374 -23.26 22.30 36.10
CA LEU A 374 -24.25 21.49 35.39
C LEU A 374 -24.77 20.37 36.30
N VAL A 375 -26.02 20.50 36.74
CA VAL A 375 -26.75 19.50 37.52
C VAL A 375 -27.54 18.56 36.60
N ASP A 376 -27.81 17.34 37.06
CA ASP A 376 -28.64 16.38 36.33
C ASP A 376 -30.10 16.87 36.28
N ASN A 377 -30.70 16.83 35.10
CA ASN A 377 -32.01 17.44 34.84
C ASN A 377 -33.16 16.54 35.33
N PRO A 378 -34.01 16.99 36.28
CA PRO A 378 -35.14 16.20 36.76
C PRO A 378 -36.18 15.86 35.68
N ASN A 379 -36.23 16.63 34.59
CA ASN A 379 -37.19 16.47 33.50
C ASN A 379 -36.61 15.69 32.30
N TYR A 380 -35.40 15.13 32.41
CA TYR A 380 -34.77 14.38 31.32
C TYR A 380 -35.54 13.09 31.00
N GLN A 381 -36.15 13.05 29.81
CA GLN A 381 -36.98 11.91 29.36
C GLN A 381 -36.18 10.87 28.53
N GLY A 382 -34.89 11.12 28.30
CA GLY A 382 -34.06 10.35 27.37
C GLY A 382 -33.86 11.08 26.04
N VAL A 383 -33.03 10.52 25.17
CA VAL A 383 -32.99 10.93 23.74
C VAL A 383 -34.27 10.43 23.08
N TRP A 384 -35.01 11.32 22.42
CA TRP A 384 -36.26 10.96 21.75
C TRP A 384 -36.00 10.02 20.57
N LYS A 385 -36.95 9.12 20.31
CA LYS A 385 -36.98 8.26 19.13
C LYS A 385 -38.42 8.14 18.65
N PRO A 386 -38.67 8.07 17.32
CA PRO A 386 -40.02 7.81 16.82
C PRO A 386 -40.53 6.47 17.32
N ARG A 387 -41.85 6.35 17.43
CA ARG A 387 -42.52 5.08 17.71
C ARG A 387 -42.33 4.13 16.54
N LYS A 388 -42.17 2.85 16.86
CA LYS A 388 -42.07 1.79 15.86
C LYS A 388 -43.42 1.33 15.36
N ILE A 389 -43.54 1.18 14.04
CA ILE A 389 -44.68 0.61 13.34
C ILE A 389 -44.24 -0.62 12.55
N GLN A 390 -45.17 -1.53 12.27
CA GLN A 390 -44.89 -2.69 11.42
C GLN A 390 -44.62 -2.20 9.99
N ASN A 391 -43.55 -2.72 9.39
CA ASN A 391 -43.16 -2.35 8.04
C ASN A 391 -44.12 -2.96 7.00
N PRO A 392 -44.84 -2.17 6.18
CA PRO A 392 -45.75 -2.70 5.17
C PRO A 392 -45.03 -3.47 4.05
N ASP A 393 -43.77 -3.10 3.78
CA ASP A 393 -42.93 -3.70 2.73
C ASP A 393 -42.08 -4.87 3.26
N PHE A 394 -42.44 -5.42 4.43
CA PHE A 394 -41.71 -6.55 5.01
C PHE A 394 -41.89 -7.85 4.20
N PHE A 395 -40.77 -8.41 3.74
CA PHE A 395 -40.68 -9.78 3.23
C PHE A 395 -39.53 -10.54 3.91
N GLU A 396 -39.60 -11.87 3.80
CA GLU A 396 -38.61 -12.79 4.38
C GLU A 396 -38.18 -13.81 3.32
N ASP A 397 -37.07 -13.53 2.64
CA ASP A 397 -36.35 -14.52 1.84
C ASP A 397 -35.35 -15.27 2.71
N LEU A 398 -35.23 -16.58 2.47
CA LEU A 398 -34.32 -17.50 3.16
C LEU A 398 -33.28 -18.10 2.20
N GLN A 399 -33.39 -17.85 0.90
CA GLN A 399 -32.50 -18.38 -0.13
C GLN A 399 -32.07 -17.33 -1.17
N PRO A 400 -31.50 -16.16 -0.76
CA PRO A 400 -31.01 -15.14 -1.68
C PRO A 400 -29.92 -15.62 -2.65
N PHE A 401 -29.31 -16.79 -2.40
CA PHE A 401 -28.49 -17.49 -3.38
C PHE A 401 -29.22 -17.71 -4.73
N ARG A 402 -30.54 -17.95 -4.72
CA ARG A 402 -31.37 -18.26 -5.90
C ARG A 402 -31.74 -17.00 -6.70
N MET A 403 -30.72 -16.21 -7.04
CA MET A 403 -30.80 -15.00 -7.86
C MET A 403 -30.99 -15.31 -9.36
N THR A 404 -31.07 -14.27 -10.19
CA THR A 404 -31.18 -14.43 -11.65
C THR A 404 -30.00 -15.21 -12.24
N PRO A 405 -30.21 -16.13 -13.19
CA PRO A 405 -29.12 -16.78 -13.93
C PRO A 405 -28.35 -15.75 -14.78
N PHE A 406 -27.10 -16.07 -15.14
CA PHE A 406 -26.25 -15.23 -15.98
C PHE A 406 -25.68 -15.99 -17.18
N SER A 407 -25.43 -15.28 -18.29
CA SER A 407 -25.04 -15.86 -19.59
C SER A 407 -23.85 -15.18 -20.28
N ALA A 408 -23.37 -14.05 -19.76
CA ALA A 408 -22.14 -13.42 -20.22
C ALA A 408 -21.31 -12.87 -19.04
N LEU A 409 -20.00 -12.71 -19.26
CA LEU A 409 -19.10 -11.95 -18.39
C LEU A 409 -18.75 -10.64 -19.10
N GLY A 410 -18.84 -9.51 -18.39
CA GLY A 410 -18.53 -8.18 -18.90
C GLY A 410 -17.56 -7.43 -17.99
N LEU A 411 -16.69 -6.63 -18.60
CA LEU A 411 -15.85 -5.63 -17.95
C LEU A 411 -16.36 -4.27 -18.39
N GLU A 412 -17.05 -3.54 -17.51
CA GLU A 412 -17.46 -2.14 -17.72
C GLU A 412 -16.76 -1.29 -16.67
N LEU A 413 -15.72 -0.58 -17.10
CA LEU A 413 -14.70 -0.01 -16.22
C LEU A 413 -14.35 1.41 -16.63
N TRP A 414 -14.23 2.29 -15.64
CA TRP A 414 -13.56 3.58 -15.77
C TRP A 414 -12.24 3.56 -14.99
N SER A 415 -11.19 4.14 -15.55
CA SER A 415 -9.88 4.23 -14.90
C SER A 415 -9.10 5.49 -15.29
N MET A 416 -8.46 6.11 -14.29
CA MET A 416 -7.49 7.20 -14.43
C MET A 416 -6.06 6.70 -14.66
N THR A 417 -5.80 5.39 -14.66
CA THR A 417 -4.52 4.78 -15.05
C THR A 417 -4.68 3.77 -16.19
N SER A 418 -3.64 3.67 -17.03
CA SER A 418 -3.53 2.69 -18.11
C SER A 418 -2.82 1.42 -17.65
N ASP A 419 -2.76 0.44 -18.54
CA ASP A 419 -2.02 -0.81 -18.40
C ASP A 419 -2.45 -1.69 -17.21
N ILE A 420 -3.74 -1.64 -16.87
CA ILE A 420 -4.37 -2.69 -16.06
C ILE A 420 -4.46 -3.96 -16.93
N TYR A 421 -3.82 -5.03 -16.48
CA TYR A 421 -3.77 -6.34 -17.15
C TYR A 421 -4.73 -7.31 -16.44
N PHE A 422 -5.49 -8.07 -17.23
CA PHE A 422 -6.47 -9.06 -16.80
C PHE A 422 -6.19 -10.40 -17.49
N ASP A 423 -6.28 -11.51 -16.75
CA ASP A 423 -6.07 -12.86 -17.31
C ASP A 423 -6.73 -13.98 -16.49
N ASN A 424 -6.71 -15.22 -17.01
CA ASN A 424 -7.10 -16.47 -16.36
C ASN A 424 -8.52 -16.46 -15.78
N PHE A 425 -9.46 -15.84 -16.48
CA PHE A 425 -10.88 -15.85 -16.13
C PHE A 425 -11.41 -17.29 -16.14
N LEU A 426 -11.96 -17.72 -15.02
CA LEU A 426 -12.56 -19.05 -14.82
C LEU A 426 -13.90 -18.93 -14.10
N ILE A 427 -14.91 -19.66 -14.59
CA ILE A 427 -16.20 -19.84 -13.90
C ILE A 427 -16.51 -21.34 -13.82
N THR A 428 -16.64 -21.87 -12.60
CA THR A 428 -16.86 -23.32 -12.33
C THR A 428 -17.70 -23.54 -11.07
N SER A 429 -18.27 -24.74 -10.94
CA SER A 429 -19.00 -25.20 -9.74
C SER A 429 -18.12 -25.95 -8.74
N HIS A 430 -16.81 -26.08 -8.99
CA HIS A 430 -15.95 -27.02 -8.26
C HIS A 430 -14.63 -26.39 -7.78
N ARG A 431 -14.45 -26.30 -6.46
CA ARG A 431 -13.27 -25.67 -5.84
C ARG A 431 -11.95 -26.35 -6.23
N GLU A 432 -11.94 -27.68 -6.33
CA GLU A 432 -10.75 -28.42 -6.82
C GLU A 432 -10.31 -28.04 -8.24
N VAL A 433 -11.23 -27.55 -9.09
CA VAL A 433 -10.91 -27.14 -10.47
C VAL A 433 -10.29 -25.74 -10.44
N ALA A 434 -10.85 -24.82 -9.65
CA ALA A 434 -10.31 -23.49 -9.45
C ALA A 434 -8.94 -23.49 -8.75
N ASP A 435 -8.77 -24.28 -7.67
CA ASP A 435 -7.51 -24.41 -6.93
C ASP A 435 -6.38 -24.99 -7.80
N ARG A 436 -6.69 -25.93 -8.70
CA ARG A 436 -5.73 -26.48 -9.69
C ARG A 436 -5.37 -25.45 -10.76
N TRP A 437 -6.38 -24.82 -11.37
CA TRP A 437 -6.19 -23.75 -12.36
C TRP A 437 -5.32 -22.61 -11.80
N ALA A 438 -5.61 -22.16 -10.58
CA ALA A 438 -4.83 -21.16 -9.84
C ALA A 438 -3.37 -21.59 -9.59
N SER A 439 -3.11 -22.88 -9.46
CA SER A 439 -1.77 -23.43 -9.23
C SER A 439 -0.98 -23.54 -10.53
N ASP A 440 -1.64 -23.89 -11.64
CA ASP A 440 -1.03 -24.01 -12.97
C ASP A 440 -0.80 -22.64 -13.64
N SER A 441 -1.70 -21.66 -13.46
CA SER A 441 -1.56 -20.29 -13.99
C SER A 441 -0.81 -19.36 -13.02
N TRP A 442 -1.52 -18.76 -12.06
CA TRP A 442 -1.02 -17.74 -11.14
C TRP A 442 0.13 -18.26 -10.28
N GLY A 443 0.10 -19.52 -9.86
CA GLY A 443 1.20 -20.18 -9.14
C GLY A 443 2.54 -20.09 -9.89
N LEU A 444 2.53 -20.26 -11.21
CA LEU A 444 3.71 -20.10 -12.06
C LEU A 444 4.14 -18.63 -12.16
N LYS A 445 3.20 -17.70 -12.37
CA LYS A 445 3.49 -16.25 -12.42
C LYS A 445 4.08 -15.74 -11.10
N LYS A 446 3.54 -16.21 -9.97
CA LYS A 446 4.02 -15.92 -8.61
C LYS A 446 5.42 -16.47 -8.36
N LEU A 447 5.71 -17.70 -8.80
CA LEU A 447 7.06 -18.26 -8.72
C LEU A 447 8.06 -17.42 -9.51
N VAL A 448 7.73 -17.03 -10.75
CA VAL A 448 8.58 -16.16 -11.58
C VAL A 448 8.77 -14.78 -10.93
N ALA A 449 7.71 -14.15 -10.41
CA ALA A 449 7.83 -12.89 -9.68
C ALA A 449 8.74 -13.02 -8.45
N SER A 450 8.56 -14.05 -7.63
CA SER A 450 9.40 -14.29 -6.43
C SER A 450 10.86 -14.65 -6.75
N ALA A 451 11.14 -15.17 -7.96
CA ALA A 451 12.49 -15.45 -8.43
C ALA A 451 13.18 -14.20 -9.02
N ASN A 452 12.40 -13.23 -9.52
CA ASN A 452 12.89 -11.93 -10.01
C ASN A 452 13.00 -10.88 -8.89
N GLU A 453 12.37 -11.07 -7.74
CA GLU A 453 12.54 -10.21 -6.58
C GLU A 453 14.02 -10.13 -6.18
N PRO A 454 14.63 -8.92 -6.09
CA PRO A 454 16.03 -8.78 -5.75
C PRO A 454 16.23 -9.21 -4.30
N GLY A 455 16.78 -10.42 -4.12
CA GLY A 455 17.06 -10.97 -2.79
C GLY A 455 17.92 -10.02 -1.95
N ILE A 456 17.80 -10.12 -0.62
CA ILE A 456 18.25 -9.12 0.37
C ILE A 456 19.63 -8.49 0.04
N VAL A 457 20.61 -9.27 -0.39
CA VAL A 457 21.94 -8.76 -0.81
C VAL A 457 21.85 -7.79 -1.99
N ALA A 458 21.12 -8.13 -3.07
CA ALA A 458 20.91 -7.24 -4.21
C ALA A 458 20.13 -5.97 -3.81
N GLN A 459 19.13 -6.09 -2.93
CA GLN A 459 18.39 -4.94 -2.41
C GLN A 459 19.29 -3.99 -1.58
N LEU A 460 20.19 -4.54 -0.77
CA LEU A 460 21.20 -3.77 -0.04
C LEU A 460 22.20 -3.08 -0.99
N MET A 461 22.65 -3.77 -2.05
CA MET A 461 23.54 -3.22 -3.08
C MET A 461 22.89 -2.00 -3.77
N ILE A 462 21.65 -2.15 -4.27
CA ILE A 462 20.90 -1.07 -4.94
C ILE A 462 20.73 0.14 -4.00
N ALA A 463 20.36 -0.10 -2.73
CA ALA A 463 20.24 0.98 -1.74
C ALA A 463 21.58 1.71 -1.49
N ALA A 464 22.71 1.00 -1.57
CA ALA A 464 24.04 1.60 -1.41
C ALA A 464 24.58 2.29 -2.68
N GLU A 465 24.05 1.98 -3.86
CA GLU A 465 24.26 2.78 -5.08
C GLU A 465 23.48 4.10 -5.03
N GLU A 466 22.22 4.09 -4.57
CA GLU A 466 21.47 5.33 -4.30
C GLU A 466 22.08 6.17 -3.16
N ARG A 467 22.67 5.51 -2.15
CA ARG A 467 23.17 6.14 -0.93
C ARG A 467 24.58 5.64 -0.59
N PRO A 468 25.65 6.21 -1.20
CA PRO A 468 27.02 5.73 -1.05
C PRO A 468 27.55 5.61 0.38
N TRP A 469 26.98 6.34 1.35
CA TRP A 469 27.33 6.22 2.77
C TRP A 469 26.88 4.91 3.43
N LEU A 470 25.89 4.20 2.87
CA LEU A 470 25.47 2.89 3.37
C LEU A 470 26.56 1.83 3.20
N TRP A 471 27.43 1.95 2.19
CA TRP A 471 28.61 1.09 2.06
C TRP A 471 29.50 1.11 3.30
N VAL A 472 29.73 2.30 3.88
CA VAL A 472 30.53 2.46 5.11
C VAL A 472 29.87 1.73 6.28
N ILE A 473 28.54 1.84 6.40
CA ILE A 473 27.77 1.15 7.43
C ILE A 473 27.86 -0.37 7.22
N TYR A 474 27.61 -0.89 6.01
CA TYR A 474 27.66 -2.34 5.76
C TYR A 474 29.06 -2.93 5.98
N VAL A 475 30.12 -2.19 5.62
CA VAL A 475 31.50 -2.57 5.92
C VAL A 475 31.74 -2.61 7.42
N LEU A 476 31.25 -1.64 8.21
CA LEU A 476 31.43 -1.63 9.66
C LEU A 476 30.56 -2.65 10.41
N THR A 477 29.30 -2.84 10.01
CA THR A 477 28.32 -3.66 10.75
C THR A 477 28.25 -5.12 10.29
N VAL A 478 28.71 -5.44 9.08
CA VAL A 478 28.72 -6.80 8.54
C VAL A 478 30.12 -7.21 8.10
N GLY A 479 30.79 -6.40 7.28
CA GLY A 479 32.11 -6.72 6.72
C GLY A 479 33.19 -6.92 7.79
N LEU A 480 33.27 -6.01 8.76
CA LEU A 480 34.25 -6.01 9.85
C LEU A 480 34.04 -7.18 10.83
N PRO A 481 32.83 -7.44 11.39
CA PRO A 481 32.63 -8.60 12.26
C PRO A 481 32.78 -9.93 11.51
N VAL A 482 32.35 -10.05 10.24
CA VAL A 482 32.62 -11.26 9.43
C VAL A 482 34.12 -11.41 9.18
N GLY A 483 34.84 -10.33 8.88
CA GLY A 483 36.30 -10.33 8.70
C GLY A 483 37.05 -10.76 9.96
N LEU A 484 36.63 -10.28 11.14
CA LEU A 484 37.17 -10.71 12.43
C LEU A 484 36.88 -12.19 12.72
N VAL A 485 35.64 -12.65 12.50
CA VAL A 485 35.28 -14.07 12.66
C VAL A 485 36.10 -14.95 11.71
N VAL A 486 36.28 -14.55 10.46
CA VAL A 486 37.12 -15.28 9.50
C VAL A 486 38.59 -15.29 9.92
N LEU A 487 39.13 -14.18 10.42
CA LEU A 487 40.53 -14.05 10.85
C LEU A 487 40.84 -14.80 12.17
N PHE A 488 39.86 -14.93 13.07
CA PHE A 488 39.99 -15.69 14.32
C PHE A 488 39.58 -17.17 14.20
N CYS A 489 38.70 -17.54 13.27
CA CYS A 489 38.15 -18.90 13.14
C CYS A 489 38.66 -19.71 11.94
N TRP A 490 39.41 -19.12 10.99
CA TRP A 490 40.20 -19.96 10.07
C TRP A 490 41.35 -20.63 10.84
N PRO A 491 41.51 -21.96 10.74
CA PRO A 491 42.60 -22.65 11.42
C PRO A 491 43.93 -22.24 10.77
N LYS A 492 44.81 -21.62 11.56
CA LYS A 492 46.22 -21.46 11.18
C LYS A 492 46.78 -22.84 10.85
N LYS A 493 47.21 -23.04 9.60
CA LYS A 493 48.02 -24.22 9.26
C LYS A 493 49.31 -24.14 10.08
N THR A 494 49.53 -25.14 10.94
CA THR A 494 50.85 -25.41 11.50
C THR A 494 51.76 -25.84 10.37
N GLU A 495 52.80 -25.07 10.08
CA GLU A 495 53.84 -25.49 9.13
C GLU A 495 54.74 -26.54 9.81
N GLU A 496 54.48 -27.82 9.53
CA GLU A 496 55.41 -28.90 9.88
C GLU A 496 56.61 -28.84 8.92
N GLU A 497 57.80 -28.56 9.46
CA GLU A 497 59.01 -28.41 8.66
C GLU A 497 59.60 -29.79 8.24
N TYR A 498 59.30 -30.24 7.02
CA TYR A 498 59.82 -31.49 6.44
C TYR A 498 61.31 -31.40 6.06
N LYS A 499 62.22 -31.43 7.05
CA LYS A 499 63.67 -31.57 6.82
C LYS A 499 64.01 -32.93 6.19
N TYR A 500 64.68 -32.91 5.03
CA TYR A 500 65.13 -34.10 4.31
C TYR A 500 66.37 -34.76 4.94
N LYS A 501 66.47 -36.10 4.87
CA LYS A 501 67.62 -36.87 5.35
C LYS A 501 68.91 -36.58 4.59
N LYS A 502 70.03 -36.32 5.30
CA LYS A 502 71.35 -36.86 4.91
C LYS A 502 72.40 -36.90 6.05
N VAL A 503 72.77 -38.13 6.44
CA VAL A 503 74.09 -38.64 6.88
C VAL A 503 74.91 -37.90 7.96
N GLU A 504 75.53 -38.71 8.81
CA GLU A 504 76.36 -38.41 9.99
C GLU A 504 77.62 -37.55 9.68
N VAL A 505 77.90 -36.46 10.42
CA VAL A 505 78.86 -36.32 11.57
C VAL A 505 80.30 -35.92 11.15
N PRO A 506 81.07 -35.02 11.85
CA PRO A 506 80.78 -34.14 13.01
C PRO A 506 81.34 -32.66 12.97
N GLN A 507 81.19 -31.96 14.11
CA GLN A 507 82.03 -30.92 14.75
C GLN A 507 81.75 -29.40 14.58
N ASP A 508 81.66 -28.75 15.76
CA ASP A 508 82.11 -27.42 16.26
C ASP A 508 81.54 -26.15 15.56
N ASP A 509 80.86 -25.22 16.26
CA ASP A 509 81.32 -24.07 17.11
C ASP A 509 81.93 -22.92 16.25
N GLU A 510 81.74 -21.61 16.46
CA GLU A 510 81.31 -20.76 17.61
C GLU A 510 80.79 -19.37 17.09
N GLU A 511 80.20 -18.50 17.96
CA GLU A 511 80.19 -17.00 18.01
C GLU A 511 79.93 -16.11 16.72
N GLU A 512 78.94 -15.19 16.67
CA GLU A 512 78.87 -13.75 17.12
C GLU A 512 79.53 -12.74 16.12
N GLU A 513 79.26 -11.42 16.02
CA GLU A 513 78.49 -10.40 16.79
C GLU A 513 78.18 -9.12 15.92
N GLU A 514 77.22 -8.26 16.35
CA GLU A 514 77.13 -6.76 16.22
C GLU A 514 77.22 -6.02 14.84
N GLU A 515 76.90 -4.71 14.65
CA GLU A 515 76.81 -3.48 15.50
C GLU A 515 75.47 -2.67 15.25
N GLU A 516 75.39 -1.33 15.41
CA GLU A 516 74.12 -0.53 15.50
C GLU A 516 73.50 0.04 14.17
N GLU A 517 73.08 1.28 13.87
CA GLU A 517 73.24 2.72 14.26
C GLU A 517 72.05 3.52 13.60
N GLU A 518 71.36 4.59 14.06
CA GLU A 518 71.25 5.37 15.33
C GLU A 518 69.75 5.31 15.85
N GLU A 519 68.84 6.28 16.14
CA GLU A 519 68.60 7.76 16.09
C GLU A 519 67.64 8.18 17.29
N GLU A 520 67.15 9.44 17.40
CA GLU A 520 66.38 10.03 18.55
C GLU A 520 64.84 10.29 18.27
N GLU A 521 63.92 10.75 19.16
CA GLU A 521 63.96 11.39 20.52
C GLU A 521 62.61 11.20 21.31
N ASP A 522 62.66 11.09 22.65
CA ASP A 522 61.71 11.53 23.73
C ASP A 522 60.16 11.26 23.77
N THR A 523 59.49 11.07 24.94
CA THR A 523 59.89 10.70 26.33
C THR A 523 58.73 10.09 27.16
N ALA A 524 59.08 9.20 28.12
CA ALA A 524 58.60 9.00 29.52
C ALA A 524 57.12 9.27 29.98
N ASP A 525 56.54 8.60 31.01
CA ASP A 525 57.10 7.66 32.01
C ASP A 525 56.04 6.75 32.71
N LYS A 526 56.48 5.55 33.14
CA LYS A 526 55.99 4.65 34.24
C LYS A 526 54.51 4.27 34.46
N GLU A 527 54.30 2.97 34.70
CA GLU A 527 53.20 2.39 35.51
C GLU A 527 53.63 2.24 36.98
N GLU A 528 52.68 2.24 37.94
CA GLU A 528 52.76 1.37 39.13
C GLU A 528 51.36 1.08 39.76
N ASP A 529 51.15 -0.20 40.10
CA ASP A 529 50.23 -0.83 41.09
C ASP A 529 48.71 -0.53 41.23
N LYS A 530 47.94 -1.64 41.17
CA LYS A 530 46.84 -2.12 42.06
C LYS A 530 45.52 -1.35 42.32
N GLU A 531 44.43 -2.02 41.89
CA GLU A 531 43.47 -2.77 42.74
C GLU A 531 42.38 -2.06 43.60
N GLU A 532 41.16 -2.63 43.52
CA GLU A 532 39.99 -2.60 44.43
C GLU A 532 39.08 -1.36 44.68
N ALA A 533 37.78 -1.62 44.43
CA ALA A 533 36.63 -1.47 45.34
C ALA A 533 35.85 -0.14 45.56
N ALA A 534 34.64 -0.15 44.94
CA ALA A 534 33.32 -0.02 45.61
C ALA A 534 32.64 1.36 45.84
N ALA A 535 31.32 1.27 46.12
CA ALA A 535 30.37 2.27 46.65
C ALA A 535 29.65 3.26 45.68
N ASP A 536 28.49 2.80 45.19
CA ASP A 536 27.16 3.45 45.25
C ASP A 536 26.94 4.39 46.50
N PRO A 537 25.92 5.29 46.59
CA PRO A 537 24.74 5.41 45.72
C PRO A 537 24.10 6.82 45.48
N ALA A 538 23.03 6.80 44.67
CA ALA A 538 21.76 7.57 44.80
C ALA A 538 21.67 9.10 44.55
N GLY A 539 20.53 9.48 43.96
CA GLY A 539 19.98 10.84 43.92
C GLY A 539 20.23 11.60 42.61
N GLY A 540 19.26 12.24 41.95
CA GLY A 540 17.80 12.26 42.18
C GLY A 540 17.18 13.65 42.06
N LYS A 541 16.75 14.03 40.86
CA LYS A 541 15.73 15.06 40.58
C LYS A 541 15.22 14.96 39.14
#